data_AF-A0A0D6PKG8-F1
#
_entry.id   AF-A0A0D6PKG8-F1
#
_cell.length_a   1.000
_cell.length_b   1.000
_cell.length_c   1.000
_cell.angle_alpha   90.00
_cell.angle_beta   90.00
_cell.angle_gamma   90.00
#
_symmetry.space_group_name_H-M   'P 1'
#
loop_
_entity.id
_entity.type
_entity.pdbx_description
1 polymer ?
#
loop_
_entity_poly.entity_id
_entity_poly.type
_entity_poly.pdbx_seq_one_letter_code
_entity_poly.pdbx_strand_id
1 'polypeptide(L)'
;MPRKFYLSIPLISGGITQELLEIEVRGKRGVGHCKSMPGAVRVYQRLLARAKPVQAESRRERQHRRRTGGDAPVSSALEYPGATDLVFPGNHIKLFNNLLARTGLKLDRDGKARTAYSLRHTYICMRLMEGADIYQVAKNCRTSVEMIEKHYAIHLKNTLDATAINVMRKRAGKAKPKASAGKGARKAGESSAKLDGAD
;
A
#
# COMPACT_ATOMS: atom_id res chain seq x y z
N MET A 1 -5.29 -13.89 -16.44
CA MET A 1 -5.62 -14.30 -15.06
C MET A 1 -6.24 -13.11 -14.34
N PRO A 2 -7.44 -13.27 -13.73
CA PRO A 2 -8.11 -12.17 -13.08
C PRO A 2 -7.24 -11.70 -11.92
N ARG A 3 -6.88 -10.41 -11.96
CA ARG A 3 -5.97 -9.77 -11.01
C ARG A 3 -6.83 -9.14 -9.92
N LYS A 4 -6.86 -9.72 -8.72
CA LYS A 4 -7.51 -9.07 -7.58
C LYS A 4 -7.06 -9.66 -6.27
N PHE A 5 -6.75 -8.77 -5.32
CA PHE A 5 -7.45 -8.65 -4.03
C PHE A 5 -7.40 -7.18 -3.61
N TYR A 6 -8.54 -6.62 -3.19
CA TYR A 6 -8.63 -5.34 -2.50
C TYR A 6 -9.08 -5.65 -1.09
N LEU A 7 -8.20 -5.50 -0.12
CA LEU A 7 -8.55 -5.61 1.30
C LEU A 7 -8.62 -4.22 1.89
N SER A 8 -9.68 -3.93 2.64
CA SER A 8 -9.74 -2.74 3.49
C SER A 8 -8.88 -2.99 4.72
N ILE A 9 -7.82 -2.21 4.88
CA ILE A 9 -6.98 -2.25 6.08
C ILE A 9 -7.30 -1.03 6.94
N PRO A 10 -7.57 -1.18 8.24
CA PRO A 10 -7.66 -0.06 9.16
C PRO A 10 -6.26 0.52 9.41
N LEU A 11 -6.12 1.82 9.18
CA LEU A 11 -4.98 2.63 9.59
C LEU A 11 -5.38 3.39 10.86
N ILE A 12 -4.61 3.21 11.93
CA ILE A 12 -4.81 3.93 13.20
C ILE A 12 -3.72 5.01 13.28
N SER A 13 -4.12 6.27 13.27
CA SER A 13 -3.20 7.41 13.46
C SER A 13 -3.87 8.46 14.34
N GLY A 14 -3.22 8.84 15.44
CA GLY A 14 -3.71 9.90 16.34
C GLY A 14 -5.12 9.68 16.92
N GLY A 15 -5.57 8.43 17.08
CA GLY A 15 -6.91 8.09 17.56
C GLY A 15 -8.00 8.05 16.48
N ILE A 16 -7.67 8.35 15.22
CA ILE A 16 -8.60 8.24 14.08
C ILE A 16 -8.32 6.94 13.32
N THR A 17 -9.35 6.13 13.13
CA THR A 17 -9.33 4.96 12.25
C THR A 17 -9.68 5.39 10.82
N GLN A 18 -8.74 5.29 9.90
CA GLN A 18 -8.95 5.52 8.48
C GLN A 18 -8.81 4.21 7.72
N GLU A 19 -9.71 3.90 6.79
CA GLU A 19 -9.58 2.70 5.96
C GLU A 19 -8.72 2.99 4.72
N LEU A 20 -7.87 2.04 4.36
CA LEU A 20 -7.08 2.06 3.14
C LEU A 20 -7.40 0.83 2.29
N LEU A 21 -7.35 0.98 0.96
CA LEU A 21 -7.27 -0.18 0.07
C LEU A 21 -5.84 -0.69 0.02
N GLU A 22 -5.65 -1.97 0.30
CA GLU A 22 -4.46 -2.72 -0.10
C GLU A 22 -4.71 -3.39 -1.44
N ILE A 23 -3.82 -3.14 -2.40
CA ILE A 23 -3.94 -3.56 -3.78
C ILE A 23 -2.79 -4.52 -4.08
N GLU A 24 -3.13 -5.76 -4.40
CA GLU A 24 -2.14 -6.71 -4.91
C GLU A 24 -1.77 -6.39 -6.37
N VAL A 25 -0.48 -6.18 -6.61
CA VAL A 25 0.08 -5.94 -7.93
C VAL A 25 1.01 -7.09 -8.30
N ARG A 26 0.71 -7.77 -9.40
CA ARG A 26 1.58 -8.79 -9.98
C ARG A 26 2.37 -8.21 -11.15
N GLY A 27 3.70 -8.29 -11.07
CA GLY A 27 4.60 -7.77 -12.10
C GLY A 27 5.75 -8.73 -12.42
N LYS A 28 6.75 -8.23 -13.17
CA LYS A 28 7.94 -9.01 -13.55
C LYS A 28 8.72 -9.57 -12.35
N ARG A 29 8.75 -8.81 -11.24
CA ARG A 29 9.45 -9.15 -9.99
C ARG A 29 8.56 -9.91 -8.99
N GLY A 30 7.48 -10.52 -9.46
CA GLY A 30 6.53 -11.24 -8.62
C GLY A 30 5.38 -10.38 -8.10
N VAL A 31 4.76 -10.86 -7.03
CA VAL A 31 3.60 -10.26 -6.37
C VAL A 31 4.07 -9.23 -5.34
N GLY A 32 3.27 -8.20 -5.09
CA GLY A 32 3.46 -7.33 -3.94
C GLY A 32 2.40 -6.27 -3.86
N HIS A 33 2.39 -5.55 -2.75
CA HIS A 33 1.22 -4.83 -2.30
C HIS A 33 1.44 -3.32 -2.36
N CYS A 34 0.39 -2.62 -2.75
CA CYS A 34 0.33 -1.16 -2.78
C CYS A 34 -0.83 -0.71 -1.91
N LYS A 35 -0.56 0.18 -0.95
CA LYS A 35 -1.56 0.82 -0.11
C LYS A 35 -1.97 2.16 -0.72
N SER A 36 -3.28 2.36 -0.85
CA SER A 36 -3.87 3.59 -1.37
C SER A 36 -3.92 4.69 -0.31
N MET A 37 -4.39 5.88 -0.70
CA MET A 37 -4.75 6.97 0.21
C MET A 37 -6.15 6.73 0.80
N PRO A 38 -6.46 7.23 2.02
CA PRO A 38 -7.76 7.03 2.66
C PRO A 38 -8.97 7.37 1.79
N GLY A 39 -8.90 8.47 1.03
CA GLY A 39 -9.98 8.89 0.14
C GLY A 39 -10.32 7.90 -0.99
N ALA A 40 -9.45 6.95 -1.30
CA ALA A 40 -9.67 5.96 -2.35
C ALA A 40 -10.75 4.93 -1.98
N VAL A 41 -10.94 4.61 -0.70
CA VAL A 41 -11.94 3.63 -0.24
C VAL A 41 -13.34 4.06 -0.65
N ARG A 42 -13.69 5.33 -0.39
CA ARG A 42 -14.99 5.90 -0.78
C ARG A 42 -15.23 5.82 -2.29
N VAL A 43 -14.19 6.06 -3.09
CA VAL A 43 -14.28 5.96 -4.56
C VAL A 43 -14.52 4.51 -4.98
N TYR A 44 -13.83 3.57 -4.36
CA TYR A 44 -13.99 2.15 -4.64
C TYR A 44 -15.39 1.63 -4.28
N GLN A 45 -15.91 2.01 -3.10
CA GLN A 45 -17.30 1.69 -2.70
C GLN A 45 -18.32 2.23 -3.71
N ARG A 46 -18.12 3.46 -4.22
CA ARG A 46 -18.96 4.01 -5.29
C ARG A 46 -18.87 3.24 -6.60
N LEU A 47 -17.74 2.61 -6.90
CA LEU A 47 -17.61 1.76 -8.09
C LEU A 47 -18.35 0.44 -7.91
N LEU A 48 -18.31 -0.16 -6.72
CA LEU A 48 -19.07 -1.38 -6.40
C LEU A 48 -20.59 -1.14 -6.43
N ALA A 49 -21.04 0.05 -6.02
CA ALA A 49 -22.45 0.43 -6.08
C ALA A 49 -22.95 0.79 -7.49
N ARG A 50 -22.06 0.88 -8.50
CA ARG A 50 -22.46 1.13 -9.89
C ARG A 50 -22.70 -0.18 -10.60
N ALA A 51 -23.89 -0.33 -11.18
CA ALA A 51 -24.18 -1.44 -12.08
C ALA A 51 -23.13 -1.51 -13.19
N LYS A 52 -22.75 -2.74 -13.55
CA LYS A 52 -21.83 -3.02 -14.65
C LYS A 52 -22.39 -2.35 -15.92
N PRO A 53 -21.50 -1.80 -16.79
CA PRO A 53 -21.96 -1.30 -18.07
C PRO A 53 -22.60 -2.46 -18.83
N VAL A 54 -23.84 -2.25 -19.30
CA VAL A 54 -24.53 -3.21 -20.14
C VAL A 54 -23.62 -3.49 -21.35
N GLN A 55 -23.18 -4.74 -21.49
CA GLN A 55 -22.44 -5.12 -22.69
C GLN A 55 -23.39 -5.05 -23.87
N ALA A 56 -23.32 -3.95 -24.61
CA ALA A 56 -24.04 -3.82 -25.85
C ALA A 56 -23.57 -4.92 -26.80
N GLU A 57 -24.54 -5.59 -27.44
CA GLU A 57 -24.30 -6.58 -28.48
C GLU A 57 -23.20 -6.10 -29.43
N SER A 58 -22.13 -6.88 -29.56
CA SER A 58 -21.02 -6.53 -30.44
C SER A 58 -21.50 -6.47 -31.89
N ARG A 59 -20.78 -5.72 -32.74
CA ARG A 59 -21.12 -5.61 -34.18
C ARG A 59 -21.19 -6.99 -34.86
N ARG A 60 -20.34 -7.93 -34.44
CA ARG A 60 -20.29 -9.30 -34.96
C ARG A 60 -21.51 -10.12 -34.53
N GLU A 61 -21.86 -10.09 -33.25
CA GLU A 61 -23.06 -10.76 -32.73
C GLU A 61 -24.33 -10.23 -33.40
N ARG A 62 -24.43 -8.90 -33.55
CA ARG A 62 -25.54 -8.26 -34.26
C ARG A 62 -25.67 -8.72 -35.71
N GLN A 63 -24.55 -8.85 -36.41
CA GLN A 63 -24.55 -9.31 -37.80
C GLN A 63 -24.90 -10.80 -37.91
N HIS A 64 -24.40 -11.63 -37.00
CA HIS A 64 -24.75 -13.05 -36.94
C HIS A 64 -26.25 -13.23 -36.66
N ARG A 65 -26.78 -12.53 -35.65
CA ARG A 65 -28.21 -12.55 -35.32
C ARG A 65 -29.10 -12.17 -36.49
N ARG A 66 -28.73 -11.13 -37.25
CA ARG A 66 -29.45 -10.73 -38.47
C ARG A 66 -29.45 -11.80 -39.55
N ARG A 67 -28.37 -12.60 -39.66
CA ARG A 67 -28.28 -13.71 -40.61
C ARG A 67 -29.06 -14.94 -40.16
N THR A 68 -29.13 -15.20 -38.86
CA THR A 68 -29.80 -16.39 -38.30
C THR A 68 -31.24 -16.13 -37.86
N GLY A 69 -31.76 -14.90 -38.01
CA GLY A 69 -33.13 -14.53 -37.63
C GLY A 69 -33.41 -14.53 -36.13
N GLY A 70 -32.40 -14.34 -35.29
CA GLY A 70 -32.56 -14.40 -33.83
C GLY A 70 -33.18 -13.14 -33.21
N ASP A 71 -33.90 -13.33 -32.11
CA ASP A 71 -34.51 -12.24 -31.33
C ASP A 71 -33.47 -11.31 -30.72
N ALA A 72 -33.85 -10.03 -30.53
CA ALA A 72 -33.00 -9.05 -29.89
C ALA A 72 -32.65 -9.48 -28.44
N PRO A 73 -31.41 -9.23 -27.98
CA PRO A 73 -31.05 -9.55 -26.61
C PRO A 73 -31.93 -8.76 -25.64
N VAL A 74 -32.63 -9.47 -24.77
CA VAL A 74 -33.44 -8.89 -23.69
C VAL A 74 -32.49 -8.16 -22.74
N SER A 75 -32.84 -6.94 -22.34
CA SER A 75 -32.08 -6.18 -21.33
C SER A 75 -32.00 -7.00 -20.05
N SER A 76 -30.84 -7.59 -19.78
CA SER A 76 -30.60 -8.37 -18.57
C SER A 76 -30.70 -7.48 -17.32
N ALA A 77 -31.08 -8.08 -16.19
CA ALA A 77 -31.14 -7.41 -14.89
C ALA A 77 -29.83 -6.67 -14.55
N LEU A 78 -29.93 -5.62 -13.73
CA LEU A 78 -28.77 -4.85 -13.25
C LEU A 78 -27.79 -5.78 -12.51
N GLU A 79 -26.63 -6.00 -13.09
CA GLU A 79 -25.55 -6.78 -12.48
C GLU A 79 -24.56 -5.84 -11.78
N TYR A 80 -24.17 -6.13 -10.55
CA TYR A 80 -23.20 -5.33 -9.79
C TYR A 80 -21.81 -6.00 -9.77
N PRO A 81 -20.71 -5.22 -9.71
CA PRO A 81 -19.37 -5.76 -9.62
C PRO A 81 -19.16 -6.64 -8.38
N GLY A 82 -18.74 -7.88 -8.60
CA GLY A 82 -18.31 -8.79 -7.56
C GLY A 82 -16.86 -8.56 -7.11
N ALA A 83 -16.48 -9.24 -6.03
CA ALA A 83 -15.18 -9.12 -5.41
C ALA A 83 -14.00 -9.49 -6.32
N THR A 84 -14.21 -10.25 -7.42
CA THR A 84 -13.23 -10.77 -8.41
C THR A 84 -13.22 -10.03 -9.78
N ASP A 85 -14.26 -9.25 -10.10
CA ASP A 85 -14.41 -8.43 -11.34
C ASP A 85 -13.49 -7.21 -11.54
N LEU A 86 -12.80 -7.10 -12.67
CA LEU A 86 -11.89 -5.98 -12.97
C LEU A 86 -12.48 -4.60 -12.59
N VAL A 87 -11.70 -3.80 -11.84
CA VAL A 87 -12.12 -2.44 -11.41
C VAL A 87 -12.42 -1.54 -12.60
N PHE A 88 -11.69 -1.74 -13.70
CA PHE A 88 -11.97 -1.10 -14.97
C PHE A 88 -12.36 -2.20 -15.98
N PRO A 89 -13.65 -2.28 -16.37
CA PRO A 89 -14.14 -3.34 -17.27
C PRO A 89 -13.62 -3.20 -18.70
N GLY A 90 -13.07 -2.04 -19.07
CA GLY A 90 -12.53 -1.76 -20.40
C GLY A 90 -11.07 -1.31 -20.38
N ASN A 91 -10.60 -0.80 -21.52
CA ASN A 91 -9.25 -0.29 -21.64
C ASN A 91 -9.09 1.04 -20.88
N HIS A 92 -8.59 0.96 -19.65
CA HIS A 92 -8.34 2.09 -18.75
C HIS A 92 -7.43 3.16 -19.34
N ILE A 93 -6.52 2.83 -20.26
CA ILE A 93 -5.67 3.82 -20.95
C ILE A 93 -6.52 4.70 -21.85
N LYS A 94 -7.42 4.09 -22.64
CA LYS A 94 -8.36 4.84 -23.50
C LYS A 94 -9.32 5.67 -22.66
N LEU A 95 -9.88 5.09 -21.60
CA LEU A 95 -10.79 5.80 -20.68
C LEU A 95 -10.11 7.04 -20.08
N PHE A 96 -8.87 6.89 -19.59
CA PHE A 96 -8.12 8.00 -19.01
C PHE A 96 -7.75 9.05 -20.05
N ASN A 97 -7.30 8.64 -21.25
CA ASN A 97 -7.00 9.59 -22.33
C ASN A 97 -8.24 10.38 -22.76
N ASN A 98 -9.40 9.73 -22.86
CA ASN A 98 -10.66 10.40 -23.18
C ASN A 98 -11.05 11.40 -22.08
N LEU A 99 -10.87 11.04 -20.80
CA LEU A 99 -11.09 11.96 -19.68
C LEU A 99 -10.18 13.19 -19.77
N LEU A 100 -8.89 12.99 -20.03
CA LEU A 100 -7.93 14.08 -20.18
C LEU A 100 -8.25 14.98 -21.38
N ALA A 101 -8.69 14.41 -22.50
CA ALA A 101 -9.11 15.18 -23.67
C ALA A 101 -10.35 16.03 -23.36
N ARG A 102 -11.39 15.42 -22.75
CA ARG A 102 -12.63 16.11 -22.38
C ARG A 102 -12.44 17.24 -21.37
N THR A 103 -11.44 17.12 -20.50
CA THR A 103 -11.15 18.12 -19.46
C THR A 103 -10.09 19.14 -19.88
N GLY A 104 -9.54 19.04 -21.09
CA GLY A 104 -8.45 19.91 -21.55
C GLY A 104 -7.11 19.68 -20.82
N LEU A 105 -6.95 18.56 -20.11
CA LEU A 105 -5.77 18.25 -19.30
C LEU A 105 -4.79 17.30 -19.99
N LYS A 106 -4.93 17.07 -21.30
CA LYS A 106 -4.07 16.11 -22.01
C LYS A 106 -2.61 16.53 -22.08
N LEU A 107 -2.34 17.83 -22.19
CA LEU A 107 -0.99 18.39 -22.20
C LEU A 107 -0.72 19.14 -20.90
N ASP A 108 0.51 19.05 -20.41
CA ASP A 108 0.98 19.87 -19.29
C ASP A 108 1.51 21.24 -19.76
N ARG A 109 2.11 21.99 -18.82
CA ARG A 109 2.65 23.33 -19.06
C ARG A 109 3.79 23.34 -20.09
N ASP A 110 4.51 22.24 -20.21
CA ASP A 110 5.63 22.07 -21.15
C ASP A 110 5.15 21.46 -22.48
N GLY A 111 3.85 21.29 -22.68
CA GLY A 111 3.27 20.61 -23.83
C GLY A 111 3.46 19.09 -23.82
N LYS A 112 3.89 18.48 -22.71
CA LYS A 112 4.07 17.03 -22.62
C LYS A 112 2.74 16.34 -22.33
N ALA A 113 2.54 15.17 -22.93
CA ALA A 113 1.31 14.41 -22.76
C ALA A 113 1.20 13.80 -21.35
N ARG A 114 0.11 14.12 -20.65
CA ARG A 114 -0.25 13.45 -19.39
C ARG A 114 -0.71 12.02 -19.64
N THR A 115 -0.26 11.13 -18.77
CA THR A 115 -0.62 9.70 -18.73
C THR A 115 -0.86 9.27 -17.28
N ALA A 116 -1.27 8.02 -17.05
CA ALA A 116 -1.40 7.48 -15.70
C ALA A 116 -0.06 7.55 -14.92
N TYR A 117 1.08 7.58 -15.62
CA TYR A 117 2.39 7.75 -15.01
C TYR A 117 2.57 9.16 -14.40
N SER A 118 1.95 10.19 -14.98
CA SER A 118 1.91 11.54 -14.41
C SER A 118 1.23 11.57 -13.04
N LEU A 119 0.20 10.74 -12.82
CA LEU A 119 -0.44 10.61 -11.51
C LEU A 119 0.51 10.01 -10.47
N ARG A 120 1.33 9.02 -10.88
CA ARG A 120 2.36 8.43 -10.03
C ARG A 120 3.41 9.47 -9.63
N HIS A 121 3.85 10.31 -10.55
CA HIS A 121 4.76 11.41 -10.24
C HIS A 121 4.15 12.34 -9.18
N THR A 122 2.92 12.78 -9.42
CA THR A 122 2.20 13.67 -8.50
C THR A 122 2.10 13.05 -7.10
N TYR A 123 1.74 11.77 -7.01
CA TYR A 123 1.66 11.05 -5.73
C TYR A 123 3.00 11.04 -4.98
N ILE A 124 4.10 10.69 -5.65
CA ILE A 124 5.44 10.63 -5.02
C ILE A 124 5.84 12.01 -4.52
N CYS A 125 5.68 13.07 -5.34
CA CYS A 125 5.97 14.44 -4.92
C CYS A 125 5.16 14.84 -3.69
N MET A 126 3.84 14.65 -3.72
CA MET A 126 2.95 15.05 -2.61
C MET A 126 3.33 14.34 -1.31
N ARG A 127 3.64 13.03 -1.36
CA ARG A 127 4.06 12.29 -0.16
C ARG A 127 5.37 12.81 0.42
N LEU A 128 6.36 13.09 -0.43
CA LEU A 128 7.65 13.61 0.02
C LEU A 128 7.52 15.02 0.61
N MET A 129 6.70 15.89 -0.01
CA MET A 129 6.43 17.24 0.52
C MET A 129 5.69 17.21 1.87
N GLU A 130 4.85 16.20 2.11
CA GLU A 130 4.20 15.96 3.40
C GLU A 130 5.14 15.28 4.43
N GLY A 131 6.42 15.06 4.09
CA GLY A 131 7.41 14.49 5.00
C GLY A 131 7.35 12.96 5.14
N ALA A 132 6.71 12.25 4.22
CA ALA A 132 6.70 10.79 4.25
C ALA A 132 8.11 10.23 4.01
N ASP A 133 8.47 9.20 4.79
CA ASP A 133 9.75 8.50 4.63
C ASP A 133 9.92 7.95 3.20
N ILE A 134 11.04 8.30 2.58
CA ILE A 134 11.35 7.96 1.19
C ILE A 134 11.37 6.45 0.97
N TYR A 135 11.83 5.67 1.96
CA TYR A 135 11.88 4.22 1.86
C TYR A 135 10.46 3.62 1.86
N GLN A 136 9.55 4.10 2.71
CA GLN A 136 8.14 3.67 2.67
C GLN A 136 7.48 4.01 1.34
N VAL A 137 7.72 5.21 0.80
CA VAL A 137 7.17 5.62 -0.52
C VAL A 137 7.73 4.72 -1.63
N ALA A 138 9.04 4.47 -1.64
CA ALA A 138 9.70 3.60 -2.62
C ALA A 138 9.12 2.18 -2.59
N LYS A 139 8.95 1.60 -1.40
CA LYS A 139 8.37 0.27 -1.20
C LYS A 139 6.92 0.21 -1.71
N ASN A 140 6.09 1.19 -1.34
CA ASN A 140 4.70 1.24 -1.77
C ASN A 140 4.57 1.40 -3.29
N CYS A 141 5.40 2.24 -3.89
CA CYS A 141 5.41 2.47 -5.32
C CYS A 141 6.15 1.38 -6.11
N ARG A 142 6.90 0.48 -5.44
CA ARG A 142 7.73 -0.57 -6.07
C ARG A 142 8.83 -0.01 -6.99
N THR A 143 9.44 1.10 -6.58
CA THR A 143 10.61 1.72 -7.24
C THR A 143 11.80 1.71 -6.29
N SER A 144 13.00 2.08 -6.77
CA SER A 144 14.17 2.23 -5.90
C SER A 144 14.15 3.61 -5.24
N VAL A 145 14.76 3.69 -4.06
CA VAL A 145 15.01 4.97 -3.38
C VAL A 145 15.84 5.87 -4.28
N GLU A 146 16.90 5.33 -4.89
CA GLU A 146 17.75 6.04 -5.86
C GLU A 146 16.94 6.69 -7.00
N MET A 147 15.96 5.98 -7.57
CA MET A 147 15.09 6.54 -8.60
C MET A 147 14.21 7.67 -8.07
N ILE A 148 13.77 7.58 -6.81
CA ILE A 148 13.03 8.67 -6.19
C ILE A 148 13.95 9.87 -5.94
N GLU A 149 15.16 9.64 -5.44
CA GLU A 149 16.12 10.71 -5.20
C GLU A 149 16.48 11.44 -6.48
N LYS A 150 16.86 10.71 -7.53
CA LYS A 150 17.28 11.28 -8.81
C LYS A 150 16.19 12.12 -9.48
N HIS A 151 14.92 11.70 -9.38
CA HIS A 151 13.82 12.31 -10.13
C HIS A 151 12.95 13.27 -9.32
N TYR A 152 13.05 13.26 -7.99
CA TYR A 152 12.14 14.02 -7.11
C TYR A 152 12.85 14.80 -5.99
N ALA A 153 14.12 14.49 -5.65
CA ALA A 153 14.81 15.14 -4.53
C ALA A 153 15.15 16.62 -4.75
N ILE A 154 14.88 17.17 -5.95
CA ILE A 154 15.02 18.61 -6.22
C ILE A 154 14.20 19.43 -5.20
N HIS A 155 13.03 18.91 -4.77
CA HIS A 155 12.18 19.58 -3.78
C HIS A 155 12.45 19.16 -2.33
N LEU A 156 13.20 18.09 -2.09
CA LEU A 156 13.49 17.57 -0.74
C LEU A 156 14.59 18.38 -0.03
N LYS A 157 15.46 19.06 -0.78
CA LYS A 157 16.56 19.89 -0.23
C LYS A 157 16.09 20.94 0.78
N ASN A 158 14.86 21.43 0.66
CA ASN A 158 14.30 22.44 1.56
C ASN A 158 13.59 21.85 2.80
N THR A 159 13.51 20.52 2.92
CA THR A 159 12.75 19.81 3.96
C THR A 159 13.63 18.84 4.78
N LEU A 160 14.96 18.97 4.69
CA LEU A 160 15.89 18.21 5.52
C LEU A 160 15.90 18.81 6.93
N ASP A 161 15.12 18.21 7.83
CA ASP A 161 15.16 18.52 9.25
C ASP A 161 16.45 17.96 9.88
N ALA A 162 17.34 18.86 10.32
CA ALA A 162 18.62 18.51 10.92
C ALA A 162 18.46 17.65 12.20
N THR A 163 17.29 17.66 12.84
CA THR A 163 17.02 16.87 14.04
C THR A 163 16.84 15.37 13.75
N ALA A 164 16.36 15.00 12.55
CA ALA A 164 16.21 13.61 12.12
C ALA A 164 17.55 12.95 11.75
N ILE A 165 18.54 13.75 11.34
CA ILE A 165 19.87 13.30 10.94
C ILE A 165 20.72 12.93 12.17
N ASN A 166 20.56 13.68 13.27
CA ASN A 166 21.34 13.51 14.50
C ASN A 166 20.64 12.65 15.56
N VAL A 167 19.90 11.61 15.16
CA VAL A 167 19.34 10.65 16.12
C VAL A 167 20.36 9.55 16.39
N MET A 168 21.14 9.69 17.48
CA MET A 168 21.94 8.60 18.02
C MET A 168 21.01 7.48 18.52
N ARG A 169 21.11 6.30 17.91
CA ARG A 169 20.40 5.10 18.35
C ARG A 169 20.76 4.84 19.83
N LYS A 170 19.78 4.93 20.74
CA LYS A 170 19.99 4.52 22.15
C LYS A 170 20.47 3.08 22.13
N ARG A 171 21.72 2.87 22.55
CA ARG A 171 22.28 1.52 22.71
C ARG A 171 21.35 0.75 23.64
N ALA A 172 20.86 -0.40 23.18
CA ALA A 172 20.15 -1.33 24.05
C ALA A 172 21.09 -1.64 25.23
N GLY A 173 20.69 -1.22 26.43
CA GLY A 173 21.47 -1.45 27.63
C GLY A 173 21.72 -2.95 27.75
N LYS A 174 22.99 -3.35 27.84
CA LYS A 174 23.35 -4.75 28.11
C LYS A 174 22.62 -5.16 29.38
N ALA A 175 21.66 -6.08 29.27
CA ALA A 175 21.04 -6.69 30.44
C ALA A 175 22.16 -7.33 31.27
N LYS A 176 22.30 -6.91 32.53
CA LYS A 176 23.23 -7.55 33.47
C LYS A 176 22.89 -9.04 33.56
N PRO A 177 23.88 -9.96 33.55
CA PRO A 177 23.61 -11.36 33.81
C PRO A 177 22.99 -11.51 35.19
N LYS A 178 21.87 -12.22 35.30
CA LYS A 178 21.28 -12.56 36.59
C LYS A 178 22.25 -13.49 37.33
N ALA A 179 22.71 -13.07 38.51
CA ALA A 179 23.48 -13.90 39.41
C ALA A 179 22.65 -15.16 39.78
N SER A 180 23.26 -16.33 39.62
CA SER A 180 22.69 -17.61 40.05
C SER A 180 22.62 -17.64 41.58
N ALA A 181 21.41 -17.60 42.13
CA ALA A 181 21.16 -17.89 43.54
C ALA A 181 21.44 -19.38 43.79
N GLY A 182 22.56 -19.66 44.45
CA GLY A 182 22.88 -20.97 44.98
C GLY A 182 21.82 -21.40 46.00
N LYS A 183 21.22 -22.57 45.77
CA LYS A 183 20.30 -23.20 46.72
C LYS A 183 21.08 -24.28 47.46
N GLY A 184 21.48 -23.98 48.69
CA GLY A 184 22.09 -24.93 49.60
C GLY A 184 21.10 -26.01 50.03
N ALA A 185 21.61 -27.23 50.16
CA ALA A 185 21.00 -28.29 50.96
C ALA A 185 22.08 -29.31 51.34
N ARG A 186 22.46 -29.36 52.62
CA ARG A 186 22.31 -30.53 53.53
C ARG A 186 23.00 -30.27 54.88
N LYS A 187 22.26 -30.63 55.93
CA LYS A 187 22.55 -30.57 57.37
C LYS A 187 23.46 -31.73 57.84
N ALA A 188 23.89 -31.57 59.10
CA ALA A 188 24.40 -32.54 60.11
C ALA A 188 25.93 -32.48 60.25
N GLY A 189 26.56 -32.33 61.43
CA GLY A 189 26.14 -32.37 62.83
C GLY A 189 27.39 -32.73 63.67
N GLU A 190 27.49 -32.22 64.91
CA GLU A 190 28.52 -32.54 65.95
C GLU A 190 29.99 -32.13 65.65
N SER A 191 30.83 -31.64 66.57
CA SER A 191 30.89 -31.78 68.04
C SER A 191 31.89 -30.77 68.67
N SER A 192 31.72 -30.52 69.98
CA SER A 192 32.70 -30.16 71.05
C SER A 192 33.76 -29.05 70.80
N ALA A 193 33.72 -27.90 71.49
CA ALA A 193 34.03 -27.63 72.91
C ALA A 193 35.49 -27.19 73.16
N LYS A 194 35.59 -25.93 73.65
CA LYS A 194 36.59 -25.34 74.58
C LYS A 194 38.09 -25.38 74.22
N LEU A 195 38.60 -24.18 73.94
CA LEU A 195 39.94 -23.72 74.29
C LEU A 195 39.77 -22.67 75.40
N ASP A 196 40.26 -22.97 76.61
CA ASP A 196 40.69 -21.99 77.60
C ASP A 196 41.88 -22.64 78.33
N GLY A 197 43.01 -21.95 78.37
CA GLY A 197 44.25 -22.42 78.98
C GLY A 197 44.38 -22.05 80.45
N ALA A 198 45.27 -22.75 81.15
CA ALA A 198 46.16 -22.27 82.21
C ALA A 198 46.96 -23.47 82.77
N ASP A 199 48.28 -23.28 82.85
CA ASP A 199 49.33 -24.01 83.58
C ASP A 199 49.62 -25.50 83.29
#